data_AF-A0A0Q6BLQ6-F1
#
_entry.id   AF-A0A0Q6BLQ6-F1
#
_cell.length_a   1.000
_cell.length_b   1.000
_cell.length_c   1.000
_cell.angle_alpha   90.00
_cell.angle_beta   90.00
_cell.angle_gamma   90.00
#
_symmetry.space_group_name_H-M   'P 1'
#
loop_
_entity.id
_entity.type
_entity.pdbx_description
1 polymer ?
#
loop_
_entity_poly.entity_id
_entity_poly.type
_entity_poly.pdbx_seq_one_letter_code
_entity_poly.pdbx_strand_id
1 'polypeptide(L)' 'MSDEMLKGFETEAAALKRRDLTQAEKRAIGDEMLKGILKPDMDRRKRKNVLRHAITQAGRQDA' A
#
# COMPACT_ATOMS: atom_id res chain seq x y z
N MET A 1 -13.69 5.92 -9.03
CA MET A 1 -13.65 4.76 -8.09
C MET A 1 -12.23 4.41 -7.64
N SER A 2 -11.18 4.61 -8.45
CA SER A 2 -9.79 4.24 -8.09
C SER A 2 -9.17 5.10 -6.98
N ASP A 3 -9.36 6.42 -7.01
CA ASP A 3 -8.65 7.34 -6.08
C ASP A 3 -9.10 7.22 -4.62
N GLU A 4 -10.39 6.94 -4.40
CA GLU A 4 -10.94 6.79 -3.06
C GLU A 4 -10.50 5.45 -2.43
N MET A 5 -10.42 4.39 -3.24
CA MET A 5 -9.87 3.10 -2.81
C MET A 5 -8.37 3.20 -2.51
N LEU A 6 -7.61 3.91 -3.36
CA LEU A 6 -6.19 4.14 -3.16
C LEU A 6 -5.93 4.90 -1.86
N LYS A 7 -6.68 5.98 -1.59
CA LYS A 7 -6.61 6.72 -0.31
C LYS A 7 -6.92 5.83 0.90
N GLY A 8 -7.88 4.91 0.78
CA GLY A 8 -8.19 3.92 1.81
C GLY A 8 -6.97 3.03 2.12
N PHE A 9 -6.30 2.52 1.10
CA PHE A 9 -5.10 1.71 1.27
C PHE A 9 -3.89 2.50 1.76
N GLU A 10 -3.71 3.75 1.33
CA GLU A 10 -2.68 4.64 1.87
C GLU A 10 -2.89 4.86 3.38
N THR A 11 -4.13 5.05 3.82
CA THR A 11 -4.47 5.23 5.24
C THR A 11 -4.19 3.95 6.05
N GLU A 12 -4.60 2.78 5.52
CA GLU A 12 -4.27 1.49 6.13
C GLU A 12 -2.75 1.30 6.24
N ALA A 13 -1.99 1.63 5.20
CA ALA A 13 -0.55 1.48 5.16
C ALA A 13 0.20 2.48 6.07
N ALA A 14 -0.25 3.73 6.18
CA ALA A 14 0.28 4.70 7.13
C ALA A 14 0.10 4.20 8.59
N ALA A 15 -1.07 3.64 8.90
CA ALA A 15 -1.32 3.02 10.21
C ALA A 15 -0.39 1.83 10.49
N LEU A 16 0.06 1.09 9.46
CA LEU A 16 1.04 0.00 9.63
C LEU A 16 2.44 0.49 9.99
N LYS A 17 2.86 1.60 9.40
CA LYS A 17 4.19 2.19 9.64
C LYS A 17 4.23 3.10 10.86
N ARG A 18 3.06 3.51 11.37
CA ARG A 18 2.93 4.52 12.44
C ARG A 18 3.62 5.85 12.10
N ARG A 19 3.70 6.14 10.80
CA ARG A 19 4.20 7.39 10.22
C ARG A 19 3.55 7.62 8.88
N ASP A 20 3.66 8.85 8.38
CA ASP A 20 3.26 9.17 7.03
C ASP A 20 4.10 8.41 6.01
N LEU A 21 3.46 8.01 4.91
CA LEU A 21 4.09 7.31 3.81
C LEU A 21 4.84 8.30 2.92
N THR A 22 6.02 7.88 2.43
CA THR A 22 6.75 8.64 1.40
C THR A 22 6.03 8.57 0.06
N GLN A 23 6.38 9.47 -0.87
CA GLN A 23 5.83 9.43 -2.22
C GLN A 23 6.14 8.11 -2.95
N ALA A 24 7.31 7.51 -2.71
CA ALA A 24 7.66 6.21 -3.27
C ALA A 24 6.78 5.09 -2.69
N GLU A 25 6.53 5.10 -1.38
CA GLU A 25 5.65 4.12 -0.72
C GLU A 25 4.21 4.22 -1.22
N LYS A 26 3.69 5.43 -1.45
CA LYS A 26 2.36 5.64 -2.03
C LYS A 26 2.27 5.12 -3.47
N ARG A 27 3.28 5.42 -4.30
CA ARG A 27 3.38 4.89 -5.66
C ARG A 27 3.40 3.37 -5.68
N ALA A 28 4.16 2.74 -4.80
CA ALA A 28 4.22 1.29 -4.71
C ALA A 28 2.85 0.66 -4.37
N ILE A 29 2.05 1.29 -3.50
CA ILE A 29 0.67 0.83 -3.22
C ILE A 29 -0.20 0.93 -4.47
N GLY A 30 -0.09 2.03 -5.22
CA GLY A 30 -0.78 2.23 -6.49
C GLY A 30 -0.38 1.18 -7.53
N ASP A 31 0.91 0.87 -7.65
CA ASP A 31 1.42 -0.14 -8.57
C ASP A 31 0.89 -1.53 -8.23
N GLU A 32 0.78 -1.89 -6.95
CA GLU A 32 0.21 -3.18 -6.53
C GLU A 32 -1.30 -3.26 -6.83
N MET A 33 -2.04 -2.15 -6.78
CA MET A 33 -3.42 -2.09 -7.27
C MET A 33 -3.48 -2.28 -8.79
N LEU A 34 -2.62 -1.59 -9.54
CA LEU A 34 -2.57 -1.67 -11.00
C LEU A 34 -2.20 -3.07 -11.50
N LYS A 35 -1.30 -3.76 -10.79
CA LYS A 35 -0.97 -5.17 -11.04
C LYS A 35 -2.09 -6.14 -10.66
N GLY A 36 -3.14 -5.66 -9.98
CA GLY A 36 -4.23 -6.49 -9.48
C GLY A 36 -3.84 -7.39 -8.30
N ILE A 37 -2.69 -7.15 -7.67
CA ILE A 37 -2.23 -7.88 -6.48
C ILE A 37 -2.95 -7.35 -5.24
N LEU A 38 -3.14 -6.04 -5.16
CA LEU A 38 -3.90 -5.36 -4.12
C LEU A 38 -5.35 -5.16 -4.59
N LYS A 39 -6.29 -5.83 -3.92
CA LYS A 39 -7.73 -5.75 -4.22
C LYS A 39 -8.53 -5.38 -2.96
N PRO A 40 -9.66 -4.66 -3.11
CA PRO A 40 -10.51 -4.28 -1.99
C PRO A 40 -11.26 -5.47 -1.34
N ASP A 41 -11.61 -6.47 -2.14
CA ASP A 41 -12.39 -7.66 -1.75
C ASP A 41 -11.54 -8.83 -1.24
N MET A 42 -10.21 -8.68 -1.18
CA MET A 42 -9.33 -9.74 -0.69
C MET A 42 -9.36 -9.85 0.84
N ASP A 43 -9.00 -11.03 1.35
CA ASP A 43 -8.88 -11.27 2.79
C ASP A 43 -8.01 -10.21 3.49
N ARG A 44 -8.49 -9.73 4.65
CA ARG A 44 -7.87 -8.64 5.41
C ARG A 44 -6.42 -8.91 5.77
N ARG A 45 -6.08 -10.17 6.11
CA ARG A 45 -4.69 -10.56 6.46
C ARG A 45 -3.80 -10.53 5.22
N LYS A 46 -4.30 -11.03 4.08
CA LYS A 46 -3.58 -10.97 2.80
C LYS A 46 -3.34 -9.52 2.38
N ARG A 47 -4.38 -8.66 2.46
CA ARG A 47 -4.28 -7.24 2.14
C ARG A 47 -3.19 -6.54 2.95
N LYS A 48 -3.20 -6.73 4.27
CA LYS A 48 -2.19 -6.17 5.18
C LYS A 48 -0.78 -6.63 4.84
N ASN A 49 -0.62 -7.89 4.41
CA ASN A 49 0.69 -8.42 4.01
C ASN A 49 1.17 -7.79 2.69
N VAL A 50 0.30 -7.62 1.70
CA VAL A 50 0.62 -6.93 0.44
C VAL A 50 1.05 -5.48 0.72
N LEU A 51 0.25 -4.74 1.50
CA LEU A 51 0.60 -3.37 1.89
C LEU A 51 1.94 -3.30 2.62
N ARG A 52 2.18 -4.20 3.59
CA ARG A 52 3.47 -4.26 4.31
C ARG A 52 4.64 -4.55 3.37
N HIS A 53 4.45 -5.45 2.39
CA HIS A 53 5.49 -5.79 1.43
C HIS A 53 5.81 -4.61 0.52
N ALA A 54 4.78 -3.99 -0.07
CA ALA A 54 4.89 -2.83 -0.96
C ALA A 54 5.67 -1.68 -0.30
N ILE A 55 5.28 -1.28 0.91
CA ILE A 55 5.93 -0.17 1.64
C ILE A 55 7.34 -0.54 2.13
N THR A 56 7.59 -1.80 2.49
CA THR A 56 8.93 -2.22 2.96
C THR A 56 9.91 -2.33 1.80
N GLN A 57 9.44 -2.76 0.63
CA GLN A 57 10.23 -2.80 -0.58
C GLN A 57 10.55 -1.39 -1.09
N ALA A 58 9.54 -0.50 -1.15
CA ALA A 58 9.74 0.90 -1.54
C ALA A 58 10.66 1.65 -0.57
N GLY A 59 10.44 1.51 0.73
CA GLY A 59 11.28 2.17 1.75
C GLY A 59 12.72 1.65 1.83
N ARG A 60 13.04 0.49 1.24
CA ARG A 60 14.41 0.00 1.07
C ARG A 60 15.11 0.56 -0.17
N GLN A 61 14.36 1.00 -1.17
CA GLN A 61 14.93 1.59 -2.39
C GLN A 61 15.31 3.06 -2.18
N ASP A 62 14.72 3.71 -1.17
CA ASP A 62 14.98 5.10 -0.76
C ASP A 62 16.01 5.25 0.38
N ALA A 63 16.57 4.15 0.90
CA ALA A 63 17.52 4.13 2.02
C ALA A 63 18.96 3.83 1.56
#